data_AF-A0A2G2YKN7-F1
#
_entry.id   AF-A0A2G2YKN7-F1
#
_cell.length_a   1.000
_cell.length_b   1.000
_cell.length_c   1.000
_cell.angle_alpha   90.00
_cell.angle_beta   90.00
_cell.angle_gamma   90.00
#
_symmetry.space_group_name_H-M   'P 1'
#
loop_
_entity.id
_entity.type
_entity.pdbx_description
1 polymer ?
#
loop_
_entity_poly.entity_id
_entity_poly.type
_entity_poly.pdbx_seq_one_letter_code
_entity_poly.pdbx_strand_id
1 'polypeptide(L)'
;MQGRSFQEDLLIIPLGGCDIVLGNDWMKRHNPTKFDHEKKSITIGKKGNKLVLKGITEEGRLNMIHSGSMNKILKKGQALNAHLFMMNLEVQGDQERVDDTVKEVLEHYPDVFVVFAEPRTLPPIRTLDHAIPLKPGSIQISLRPYRYNYYQKNELEKQVTNVLNQGIIQQSQSPFSSPTLLVKKKEGT
;
A
#
# COMPACT_ATOMS: atom_id res chain seq x y z
N MET A 1 -31.10 3.40 19.25
CA MET A 1 -30.13 4.46 18.86
C MET A 1 -30.37 5.72 19.71
N GLN A 2 -29.36 6.22 20.42
CA GLN A 2 -29.42 7.46 21.23
C GLN A 2 -30.66 7.56 22.15
N GLY A 3 -30.96 6.48 22.89
CA GLY A 3 -32.11 6.43 23.81
C GLY A 3 -33.48 6.24 23.14
N ARG A 4 -33.52 6.03 21.82
CA ARG A 4 -34.75 5.71 21.06
C ARG A 4 -34.71 4.29 20.53
N SER A 5 -35.85 3.60 20.60
CA SER A 5 -36.05 2.26 20.03
C SER A 5 -36.54 2.35 18.59
N PHE A 6 -36.03 1.47 17.75
CA PHE A 6 -36.42 1.31 16.34
C PHE A 6 -36.61 -0.18 16.06
N GLN A 7 -37.51 -0.51 15.14
CA GLN A 7 -37.75 -1.88 14.71
C GLN A 7 -37.64 -1.95 13.19
N GLU A 8 -36.75 -2.81 12.70
CA GLU A 8 -36.44 -2.96 11.29
C GLU A 8 -36.07 -4.41 10.97
N ASP A 9 -36.43 -4.85 9.77
CA ASP A 9 -35.98 -6.12 9.22
C ASP A 9 -34.56 -5.93 8.67
N LEU A 10 -33.62 -6.76 9.11
CA LEU A 10 -32.20 -6.63 8.78
C LEU A 10 -31.71 -7.84 7.98
N LEU A 11 -30.85 -7.58 7.00
CA LEU A 11 -30.05 -8.61 6.34
C LEU A 11 -28.80 -8.87 7.18
N ILE A 12 -28.57 -10.13 7.55
CA ILE A 12 -27.44 -10.54 8.38
C ILE A 12 -26.23 -10.81 7.48
N ILE A 13 -25.22 -9.96 7.58
CA ILE A 13 -23.96 -10.06 6.85
C ILE A 13 -22.82 -9.80 7.84
N PRO A 14 -21.71 -10.57 7.81
CA PRO A 14 -20.55 -10.25 8.63
C PRO A 14 -19.93 -8.92 8.16
N LEU A 15 -20.07 -7.88 8.98
CA LEU A 15 -19.50 -6.56 8.74
C LEU A 15 -18.23 -6.36 9.58
N GLY A 16 -17.22 -5.71 8.99
CA GLY A 16 -16.06 -5.21 9.72
C GLY A 16 -16.25 -3.73 10.07
N GLY A 17 -16.19 -3.38 11.36
CA GLY A 17 -16.09 -1.98 11.82
C GLY A 17 -17.41 -1.26 12.16
N CYS A 18 -18.57 -1.88 11.95
CA CYS A 18 -19.85 -1.35 12.43
C CYS A 18 -20.83 -2.49 12.71
N ASP A 19 -21.77 -2.27 13.64
CA ASP A 19 -22.74 -3.30 14.04
C ASP A 19 -23.91 -3.44 13.05
N ILE A 20 -24.40 -2.30 12.52
CA ILE A 20 -25.58 -2.23 11.64
C ILE A 20 -25.39 -1.11 10.62
N VAL A 21 -25.74 -1.37 9.35
CA VAL A 21 -25.82 -0.35 8.29
C VAL A 21 -27.28 -0.06 8.00
N LEU A 22 -27.70 1.20 8.17
CA LEU A 22 -29.05 1.64 7.83
C LEU A 22 -29.09 2.12 6.38
N GLY A 23 -29.72 1.31 5.54
CA GLY A 23 -29.83 1.58 4.11
C GLY A 23 -30.95 2.55 3.74
N ASN A 24 -31.20 2.63 2.43
CA ASN A 24 -32.19 3.55 1.86
C ASN A 24 -33.63 3.23 2.29
N ASP A 25 -33.95 1.98 2.56
CA ASP A 25 -35.31 1.57 2.95
C ASP A 25 -35.68 2.14 4.33
N TRP A 26 -34.72 2.14 5.26
CA TRP A 26 -34.86 2.81 6.56
C TRP A 26 -35.08 4.32 6.39
N MET A 27 -34.28 4.97 5.55
CA MET A 27 -34.39 6.41 5.30
C MET A 27 -35.72 6.81 4.64
N LYS A 28 -36.25 5.97 3.74
CA LYS A 28 -37.56 6.18 3.12
C LYS A 28 -38.69 6.11 4.15
N ARG A 29 -38.62 5.16 5.09
CA ARG A 29 -39.62 5.01 6.16
C ARG A 29 -39.67 6.23 7.09
N HIS A 30 -38.51 6.84 7.33
CA HIS A 30 -38.37 8.00 8.21
C HIS A 30 -38.30 9.35 7.46
N ASN A 31 -38.75 9.39 6.21
CA ASN A 31 -38.81 10.58 5.36
C ASN A 31 -39.64 11.72 6.00
N PRO A 32 -39.15 12.98 6.03
CA PRO A 32 -37.88 13.47 5.47
C PRO A 32 -36.65 13.13 6.31
N THR A 33 -35.60 12.72 5.60
CA THR A 33 -34.25 12.50 6.14
C THR A 33 -33.33 13.60 5.61
N LYS A 34 -32.73 14.38 6.52
CA LYS A 34 -31.78 15.45 6.19
C LYS A 34 -30.41 15.13 6.78
N PHE A 35 -29.39 15.20 5.95
CA PHE A 35 -27.99 15.05 6.34
C PHE A 35 -27.34 16.43 6.55
N ASP A 36 -26.66 16.59 7.66
CA ASP A 36 -25.76 17.70 7.93
C ASP A 36 -24.34 17.11 8.09
N HIS A 37 -23.57 17.19 7.02
CA HIS A 37 -22.25 16.56 6.95
C HIS A 37 -21.19 17.30 7.79
N GLU A 38 -21.35 18.61 7.97
CA GLU A 38 -20.44 19.40 8.81
C GLU A 38 -20.61 19.04 10.28
N LYS A 39 -21.86 19.00 10.76
CA LYS A 39 -22.16 18.61 12.15
C LYS A 39 -22.20 17.10 12.36
N LYS A 40 -21.97 16.32 11.30
CA LYS A 40 -22.09 14.86 11.27
C LYS A 40 -23.41 14.42 11.91
N SER A 41 -24.54 14.95 11.46
CA SER A 41 -25.86 14.63 12.05
C SER A 41 -26.91 14.32 11.00
N ILE A 42 -27.92 13.54 11.41
CA ILE A 42 -29.05 13.14 10.58
C ILE A 42 -30.33 13.57 11.31
N THR A 43 -31.18 14.33 10.62
CA THR A 43 -32.53 14.65 11.11
C THR A 43 -33.56 13.83 10.36
N ILE A 44 -34.44 13.14 11.10
CA ILE A 44 -35.54 12.35 10.54
C ILE A 44 -36.90 12.85 11.05
N GLY A 45 -37.96 12.68 10.25
CA GLY A 45 -39.34 13.00 10.63
C GLY A 45 -39.82 14.42 10.25
N LYS A 46 -41.14 14.63 10.34
CA LYS A 46 -41.83 15.87 9.91
C LYS A 46 -41.90 16.92 11.03
N LYS A 47 -42.20 18.18 10.67
CA LYS A 47 -42.38 19.30 11.63
C LYS A 47 -43.33 18.87 12.76
N GLY A 48 -42.83 18.88 14.00
CA GLY A 48 -43.54 18.45 15.22
C GLY A 48 -42.99 17.19 15.88
N ASN A 49 -42.40 16.27 15.10
CA ASN A 49 -41.86 14.99 15.60
C ASN A 49 -40.47 14.72 14.99
N LYS A 50 -39.61 15.76 14.99
CA LYS A 50 -38.25 15.66 14.46
C LYS A 50 -37.33 14.98 15.48
N LEU A 51 -36.58 13.99 15.02
CA LEU A 51 -35.50 13.39 15.77
C LEU A 51 -34.17 13.74 15.10
N VAL A 52 -33.19 14.19 15.89
CA VAL A 52 -31.83 14.45 15.43
C VAL A 52 -30.91 13.39 16.01
N LEU A 53 -30.32 12.58 15.14
CA LEU A 53 -29.28 11.62 15.48
C LEU A 53 -27.92 12.28 15.24
N LYS A 54 -27.07 12.30 16.27
CA LYS A 54 -25.71 12.86 16.17
C LYS A 54 -24.69 11.77 15.86
N GLY A 55 -23.76 12.02 14.96
CA GLY A 55 -22.59 11.18 14.77
C GLY A 55 -21.70 11.22 16.00
N ILE A 56 -20.84 10.21 16.13
CA ILE A 56 -19.81 10.19 17.17
C ILE A 56 -18.76 11.24 16.76
N THR A 57 -18.69 12.33 17.53
CA THR A 57 -17.74 13.44 17.33
C THR A 57 -16.63 13.46 18.36
N GLU A 58 -16.64 12.55 19.33
CA GLU A 58 -15.52 12.40 20.25
C GLU A 58 -14.29 12.01 19.44
N GLU A 59 -13.31 12.91 19.39
CA GLU A 59 -11.98 12.58 18.92
C GLU A 59 -11.45 11.47 19.82
N GLY A 60 -11.24 10.29 19.23
CA GLY A 60 -10.71 9.16 19.97
C GLY A 60 -9.40 9.56 20.63
N ARG A 61 -9.31 9.39 21.96
CA ARG A 61 -8.05 9.59 22.67
C ARG A 61 -7.16 8.39 22.42
N LEU A 62 -6.01 8.62 21.80
CA LEU A 62 -4.96 7.61 21.69
C LEU A 62 -4.25 7.50 23.04
N ASN A 63 -4.29 6.31 23.63
CA ASN A 63 -3.50 5.98 24.80
C ASN A 63 -2.40 5.00 24.38
N MET A 64 -1.16 5.31 24.75
CA MET A 64 -0.06 4.36 24.60
C MET A 64 -0.32 3.16 25.50
N ILE A 65 -0.28 1.95 24.93
CA ILE A 65 -0.43 0.70 25.68
C ILE A 65 0.80 -0.17 25.50
N HIS A 66 1.21 -0.84 26.58
CA HIS A 66 2.25 -1.85 26.52
C HIS A 66 1.70 -3.18 25.98
N SER A 67 2.58 -4.00 25.39
CA SER A 67 2.25 -5.33 24.83
C SER A 67 1.55 -6.26 25.82
N GLY A 68 1.93 -6.21 27.10
CA GLY A 68 1.29 -6.98 28.17
C GLY A 68 -0.18 -6.59 28.41
N SER A 69 -0.50 -5.30 28.30
CA SER A 69 -1.88 -4.80 28.41
C SER A 69 -2.70 -5.19 27.18
N MET A 70 -2.12 -5.12 25.99
CA MET A 70 -2.75 -5.56 24.74
C MET A 70 -3.13 -7.05 24.79
N ASN A 71 -2.23 -7.93 25.24
CA ASN A 71 -2.51 -9.35 25.40
C ASN A 71 -3.67 -9.63 26.37
N LYS A 72 -3.82 -8.83 27.44
CA LYS A 72 -4.94 -8.97 28.38
C LYS A 72 -6.28 -8.55 27.74
N ILE A 73 -6.29 -7.52 26.90
CA ILE A 73 -7.50 -7.07 26.20
C ILE A 73 -7.93 -8.12 25.16
N LEU A 74 -6.99 -8.63 24.38
CA LEU A 74 -7.26 -9.68 23.38
C LEU A 74 -7.84 -10.95 24.01
N LYS A 75 -7.29 -11.39 25.16
CA LYS A 75 -7.79 -12.57 25.89
C LYS A 75 -9.21 -12.39 26.44
N LYS A 76 -9.66 -11.16 26.66
CA LYS A 76 -11.01 -10.85 27.15
C LYS A 76 -12.06 -10.76 26.02
N GLY A 77 -11.67 -11.01 24.77
CA GLY A 77 -12.60 -11.00 23.63
C GLY A 77 -13.14 -9.61 23.28
N GLN A 78 -12.49 -8.54 23.74
CA GLN A 78 -12.89 -7.18 23.37
C GLN A 78 -12.35 -6.84 21.98
N ALA A 79 -13.23 -6.35 21.11
CA ALA A 79 -12.85 -5.87 19.78
C ALA A 79 -11.93 -4.64 19.91
N LEU A 80 -10.77 -4.70 19.25
CA LEU A 80 -9.78 -3.64 19.26
C LEU A 80 -9.76 -2.99 17.88
N ASN A 81 -10.27 -1.76 17.77
CA ASN A 81 -10.06 -0.94 16.58
C ASN A 81 -8.64 -0.36 16.67
N ALA A 82 -7.69 -1.03 16.03
CA ALA A 82 -6.32 -0.54 15.94
C ALA A 82 -6.13 0.26 14.64
N HIS A 83 -5.70 1.53 14.77
CA HIS A 83 -5.10 2.23 13.64
C HIS A 83 -3.60 1.96 13.65
N LEU A 84 -3.10 1.35 12.58
CA LEU A 84 -1.67 1.14 12.39
C LEU A 84 -1.07 2.44 11.85
N PHE A 85 -0.36 3.16 12.69
CA PHE A 85 0.46 4.29 12.26
C PHE A 85 1.90 3.81 12.13
N MET A 86 2.49 4.00 10.94
CA MET A 86 3.91 3.82 10.74
C MET A 86 4.60 5.07 11.26
N MET A 87 5.13 4.99 12.49
CA MET A 87 6.09 5.98 12.96
C MET A 87 7.43 5.61 12.34
N ASN A 88 7.91 6.44 11.41
CA ASN A 88 9.31 6.42 11.04
C ASN A 88 10.07 6.90 12.28
N LEU A 89 10.51 5.97 13.13
CA LEU A 89 11.68 6.28 13.93
C LEU A 89 12.79 6.47 12.91
N GLU A 90 13.22 7.72 12.74
CA GLU A 90 14.62 7.96 12.46
C GLU A 90 15.36 7.39 13.68
N VAL A 91 15.60 6.07 13.66
CA VAL A 91 16.68 5.49 14.42
C VAL A 91 17.86 6.25 13.87
N GLN A 92 18.34 7.23 14.64
CA GLN A 92 19.66 7.78 14.46
C GLN A 92 20.55 6.56 14.60
N GLY A 93 20.86 5.94 13.45
CA GLY A 93 21.55 4.67 13.42
C GLY A 93 22.78 4.85 14.28
N ASP A 94 23.01 3.90 15.19
CA ASP A 94 24.35 3.74 15.73
C ASP A 94 25.27 3.80 14.51
N GLN A 95 26.12 4.82 14.44
CA GLN A 95 27.16 4.85 13.44
C GLN A 95 28.00 3.63 13.76
N GLU A 96 27.79 2.53 13.03
CA GLU A 96 28.65 1.37 13.07
C GLU A 96 30.06 1.92 12.86
N ARG A 97 30.90 1.80 13.90
CA ARG A 97 32.30 2.17 13.81
C ARG A 97 32.92 1.22 12.80
N VAL A 98 33.10 1.72 11.59
CA VAL A 98 33.88 1.06 10.56
C VAL A 98 35.29 0.89 11.11
N ASP A 99 35.79 -0.34 11.12
CA ASP A 99 37.17 -0.66 11.52
C ASP A 99 38.15 0.18 10.70
N ASP A 100 39.19 0.71 11.34
CA ASP A 100 40.19 1.57 10.70
C ASP A 100 40.86 0.89 9.51
N THR A 101 41.01 -0.44 9.55
CA THR A 101 41.54 -1.24 8.43
C THR A 101 40.62 -1.23 7.20
N VAL A 102 39.30 -1.26 7.41
CA VAL A 102 38.31 -1.20 6.33
C VAL A 102 38.26 0.22 5.77
N LYS A 103 38.39 1.24 6.63
CA LYS A 103 38.43 2.64 6.22
C LYS A 103 39.63 2.94 5.32
N GLU A 104 40.81 2.41 5.65
CA GLU A 104 42.01 2.57 4.82
C GLU A 104 41.82 1.98 3.41
N VAL A 105 41.21 0.79 3.30
CA VAL A 105 40.92 0.17 2.00
C VAL A 105 39.88 0.98 1.20
N LEU A 106 38.86 1.52 1.87
CA LEU A 106 37.84 2.37 1.24
C LEU A 106 38.45 3.67 0.67
N GLU A 107 39.37 4.28 1.41
CA GLU A 107 40.09 5.49 1.00
C GLU A 107 41.12 5.22 -0.10
N HIS A 108 41.70 4.01 -0.15
CA HIS A 108 42.69 3.63 -1.16
C HIS A 108 42.09 3.32 -2.54
N TYR A 109 40.85 2.84 -2.60
CA TYR A 109 40.17 2.44 -3.85
C TYR A 109 38.84 3.18 -4.07
N PRO A 110 38.80 4.52 -4.01
CA PRO A 110 37.55 5.28 -4.06
C PRO A 110 36.79 5.07 -5.37
N ASP A 111 37.51 4.79 -6.46
CA ASP A 111 37.00 4.53 -7.81
C ASP A 111 36.26 3.20 -7.95
N VAL A 112 36.71 2.16 -7.23
CA VAL A 112 36.05 0.84 -7.21
C VAL A 112 34.68 0.95 -6.56
N PHE A 113 34.53 1.79 -5.53
CA PHE A 113 33.25 1.94 -4.83
C PHE A 113 32.20 2.71 -5.62
N VAL A 114 32.61 3.57 -6.57
CA VAL A 114 31.68 4.18 -7.53
C VAL A 114 30.99 3.11 -8.40
N VAL A 115 31.62 1.95 -8.62
CA VAL A 115 31.01 0.84 -9.38
C VAL A 115 29.86 0.17 -8.63
N PHE A 116 29.85 0.22 -7.29
CA PHE A 116 28.76 -0.32 -6.47
C PHE A 116 27.62 0.67 -6.23
N ALA A 117 27.78 1.93 -6.65
CA ALA A 117 26.68 2.88 -6.64
C ALA A 117 25.60 2.45 -7.63
N GLU A 118 24.35 2.84 -7.36
CA GLU A 118 23.24 2.54 -8.25
C GLU A 118 23.49 3.15 -9.64
N PRO A 119 23.58 2.33 -10.71
CA PRO A 119 23.97 2.82 -12.02
C PRO A 119 22.86 3.70 -12.61
N ARG A 120 23.25 4.88 -13.11
CA ARG A 120 22.33 5.85 -13.74
C ARG A 120 22.43 5.89 -15.27
N THR A 121 23.44 5.23 -15.82
CA THR A 121 23.74 5.22 -17.26
C THR A 121 24.25 3.84 -17.67
N LEU A 122 24.20 3.55 -18.97
CA LEU A 122 24.85 2.37 -19.52
C LEU A 122 26.36 2.39 -19.22
N PRO A 123 26.97 1.21 -18.97
CA PRO A 123 28.42 1.13 -18.79
C PRO A 123 29.13 1.62 -20.06
N PRO A 124 30.32 2.22 -19.93
CA PRO A 124 31.11 2.60 -21.09
C PRO A 124 31.48 1.36 -21.90
N ILE A 125 31.67 1.54 -23.20
CA ILE A 125 32.17 0.47 -24.09
C ILE A 125 33.53 0.01 -23.59
N ARG A 126 33.70 -1.30 -23.47
CA ARG A 126 34.97 -1.95 -23.06
C ARG A 126 35.49 -2.83 -24.19
N THR A 127 36.74 -3.27 -24.06
CA THR A 127 37.35 -4.27 -24.97
C THR A 127 36.59 -5.60 -25.00
N LEU A 128 35.93 -5.94 -23.89
CA LEU A 128 35.00 -7.07 -23.77
C LEU A 128 33.64 -6.50 -23.38
N ASP A 129 32.72 -6.50 -24.33
CA ASP A 129 31.32 -6.12 -24.13
C ASP A 129 30.41 -7.34 -24.27
N HIS A 130 29.23 -7.28 -23.65
CA HIS A 130 28.27 -8.35 -23.70
C HIS A 130 27.59 -8.40 -25.08
N ALA A 131 27.75 -9.52 -25.79
CA ALA A 131 27.06 -9.79 -27.03
C ALA A 131 26.33 -11.14 -26.96
N ILE A 132 25.13 -11.19 -27.56
CA ILE A 132 24.34 -12.42 -27.70
C ILE A 132 24.35 -12.82 -29.18
N PRO A 133 25.31 -13.65 -29.63
CA PRO A 133 25.36 -14.09 -31.02
C PRO A 133 24.20 -15.06 -31.31
N LEU A 134 23.47 -14.78 -32.39
CA LEU A 134 22.40 -15.66 -32.84
C LEU A 134 22.97 -16.87 -33.60
N LYS A 135 22.35 -18.04 -33.41
CA LYS A 135 22.69 -19.23 -34.19
C LYS A 135 22.26 -19.02 -35.66
N PRO A 136 23.03 -19.51 -36.65
CA PRO A 136 22.62 -19.45 -38.05
C PRO A 136 21.23 -20.05 -38.26
N GLY A 137 20.36 -19.34 -38.99
CA GLY A 137 18.98 -19.76 -39.25
C GLY A 137 17.99 -19.49 -38.10
N SER A 138 18.37 -18.75 -37.06
CA SER A 138 17.45 -18.36 -35.98
C SER A 138 16.31 -17.50 -36.50
N ILE A 139 15.07 -17.86 -36.15
CA ILE A 139 13.88 -17.04 -36.41
C ILE A 139 13.69 -15.99 -35.33
N GLN A 140 13.08 -14.87 -35.71
CA GLN A 140 12.68 -13.82 -34.77
C GLN A 140 11.49 -14.31 -33.92
N ILE A 141 11.55 -14.10 -32.61
CA ILE A 141 10.49 -14.50 -31.68
C ILE A 141 9.83 -13.25 -31.11
N SER A 142 8.56 -13.04 -31.46
CA SER A 142 7.74 -11.95 -30.92
C SER A 142 6.50 -12.52 -30.24
N LEU A 143 6.58 -12.63 -28.92
CA LEU A 143 5.51 -13.16 -28.08
C LEU A 143 4.66 -12.03 -27.50
N ARG A 144 3.35 -12.28 -27.37
CA ARG A 144 2.41 -11.34 -26.75
C ARG A 144 2.60 -11.33 -25.23
N PRO A 145 2.44 -10.17 -24.56
CA PRO A 145 2.45 -10.10 -23.10
C PRO A 145 1.36 -10.96 -22.46
N TYR A 146 1.65 -11.50 -21.27
CA TYR A 146 0.64 -12.19 -20.47
C TYR A 146 -0.44 -11.23 -19.96
N ARG A 147 -1.65 -11.76 -19.74
CA ARG A 147 -2.75 -11.00 -19.14
C ARG A 147 -2.53 -10.90 -17.63
N TYR A 148 -2.50 -9.68 -17.13
CA TYR A 148 -2.39 -9.37 -15.71
C TYR A 148 -3.71 -8.83 -15.16
N ASN A 149 -4.00 -9.16 -13.90
CA ASN A 149 -5.04 -8.47 -13.16
C ASN A 149 -4.62 -7.01 -12.86
N TYR A 150 -5.57 -6.19 -12.43
CA TYR A 150 -5.33 -4.76 -12.21
C TYR A 150 -4.15 -4.46 -11.28
N TYR A 151 -4.06 -5.16 -10.15
CA TYR A 151 -2.99 -4.95 -9.17
C TYR A 151 -1.60 -5.33 -9.70
N GLN A 152 -1.50 -6.48 -10.36
CA GLN A 152 -0.23 -6.94 -10.94
C GLN A 152 0.23 -6.03 -12.08
N LYS A 153 -0.71 -5.54 -12.90
CA LYS A 153 -0.40 -4.60 -13.98
C LYS A 153 0.17 -3.29 -13.41
N ASN A 154 -0.48 -2.71 -12.41
CA ASN A 154 -0.01 -1.47 -11.78
C ASN A 154 1.40 -1.61 -11.19
N GLU A 155 1.67 -2.71 -10.49
CA GLU A 155 3.00 -2.95 -9.90
C GLU A 155 4.06 -3.16 -10.98
N LEU A 156 3.72 -3.89 -12.05
CA LEU A 156 4.61 -4.08 -13.19
C LEU A 156 4.93 -2.76 -13.90
N GLU A 157 3.93 -1.92 -14.16
CA GLU A 157 4.12 -0.60 -14.78
C GLU A 157 4.97 0.32 -13.90
N LYS A 158 4.76 0.28 -12.58
CA LYS A 158 5.57 1.02 -11.60
C LYS A 158 7.04 0.58 -11.65
N GLN A 159 7.31 -0.73 -11.61
CA GLN A 159 8.68 -1.25 -11.68
C GLN A 159 9.34 -0.91 -13.02
N VAL A 160 8.65 -1.09 -14.14
CA VAL A 160 9.16 -0.70 -15.47
C VAL A 160 9.49 0.79 -15.50
N THR A 161 8.64 1.65 -14.96
CA THR A 161 8.88 3.10 -14.92
C THR A 161 10.11 3.44 -14.10
N ASN A 162 10.30 2.80 -12.94
CA ASN A 162 11.48 3.02 -12.10
C ASN A 162 12.78 2.64 -12.83
N VAL A 163 12.80 1.45 -13.43
CA VAL A 163 13.99 0.92 -14.13
C VAL A 163 14.27 1.71 -15.42
N LEU A 164 13.24 2.27 -16.06
CA LEU A 164 13.38 3.20 -17.19
C LEU A 164 13.98 4.53 -16.73
N ASN A 165 13.51 5.11 -15.61
CA ASN A 165 14.03 6.35 -15.05
C ASN A 165 15.48 6.21 -14.56
N GLN A 166 15.87 5.03 -14.09
CA GLN A 166 17.25 4.69 -13.73
C GLN A 166 18.17 4.55 -14.95
N GLY A 167 17.63 4.47 -16.18
CA GLY A 167 18.41 4.30 -17.40
C GLY A 167 18.94 2.87 -17.62
N ILE A 168 18.41 1.89 -16.89
CA ILE A 168 18.79 0.46 -17.02
C ILE A 168 18.13 -0.15 -18.27
N ILE A 169 16.92 0.28 -18.60
CA ILE A 169 16.21 -0.10 -19.83
C ILE A 169 15.87 1.14 -20.66
N GLN A 170 15.52 0.92 -21.93
CA GLN A 170 15.04 1.97 -22.83
C GLN A 170 13.92 1.44 -23.73
N GLN A 171 13.11 2.35 -24.28
CA GLN A 171 12.13 1.99 -25.29
C GLN A 171 12.84 1.47 -26.55
N SER A 172 12.31 0.39 -27.14
CA SER A 172 12.89 -0.20 -28.34
C SER A 172 11.79 -0.66 -29.31
N GLN A 173 12.12 -0.68 -30.59
CA GLN A 173 11.30 -1.29 -31.66
C GLN A 173 11.97 -2.58 -32.12
N SER A 174 12.17 -3.51 -31.18
CA SER A 174 12.82 -4.78 -31.45
C SER A 174 11.88 -5.75 -32.20
N PRO A 175 12.37 -6.49 -33.21
CA PRO A 175 11.62 -7.61 -33.78
C PRO A 175 11.51 -8.80 -32.81
N PHE A 176 12.28 -8.80 -31.71
CA PHE A 176 12.21 -9.78 -30.64
C PHE A 176 11.42 -9.23 -29.44
N SER A 177 10.47 -10.02 -28.93
CA SER A 177 9.68 -9.72 -27.74
C SER A 177 9.45 -10.99 -26.92
N SER A 178 9.68 -10.90 -25.61
CA SER A 178 9.38 -11.96 -24.64
C SER A 178 8.47 -11.42 -23.54
N PRO A 179 7.51 -12.22 -23.03
CA PRO A 179 6.61 -11.76 -21.99
C PRO A 179 7.31 -11.73 -20.63
N THR A 180 7.03 -10.69 -19.85
CA THR A 180 7.51 -10.56 -18.46
C THR A 180 6.62 -11.34 -17.51
N LEU A 181 7.17 -11.81 -16.38
CA LEU A 181 6.46 -12.44 -15.26
C LEU A 181 6.71 -11.68 -13.95
N LEU A 182 5.64 -11.33 -13.23
CA LEU A 182 5.74 -10.75 -11.89
C LEU A 182 5.83 -11.86 -10.84
N VAL A 183 6.90 -11.85 -10.04
CA VAL A 183 7.15 -12.85 -9.00
C VAL A 183 7.13 -12.16 -7.64
N LYS A 184 6.26 -12.63 -6.73
CA LYS A 184 6.21 -12.13 -5.35
C LYS A 184 7.38 -12.72 -4.56
N LYS A 185 8.21 -11.88 -3.94
CA LYS A 185 9.29 -12.37 -3.07
C LYS A 185 8.75 -12.77 -1.70
N LYS A 186 9.49 -13.60 -0.98
CA LYS A 186 9.11 -14.10 0.35
C LYS A 186 8.85 -12.97 1.36
N GLU A 187 9.60 -11.88 1.25
CA GLU A 187 9.51 -10.70 2.13
C GLU A 187 8.32 -9.77 1.83
N GLY A 188 7.39 -10.17 0.94
CA GLY A 188 6.21 -9.36 0.64
C GLY A 188 6.47 -8.09 -0.17
N THR A 189 7.71 -7.92 -0.66
CA THR A 189 8.11 -6.92 -1.65
C THR A 189 8.19 -7.51 -3.05
#